data_AF-A0A6G8Q069-F1
#
_entry.id   AF-A0A6G8Q069-F1
#
_cell.length_a   1.000
_cell.length_b   1.000
_cell.length_c   1.000
_cell.angle_alpha   90.00
_cell.angle_beta   90.00
_cell.angle_gamma   90.00
#
_symmetry.space_group_name_H-M   'P 1'
#
loop_
_entity.id
_entity.type
_entity.pdbx_description
1 polymer ?
#
loop_
_entity_poly.entity_id
_entity_poly.type
_entity_poly.pdbx_seq_one_letter_code
_entity_poly.pdbx_strand_id
1 'polypeptide(L)'
;MPFEIRPTSPAGTGEDPRISVLADEDWAGVLALARRHGFDPHGEYEGLMLPAPGESGTLEIAASQGLAVALSEALREETAAHDAGEEDEGISVGPADEPGLRVDWAKARGVGEIAESGSLTVTRLTGP
;
A
#
# COMPACT_ATOMS: atom_id res chain seq x y z
N MET A 1 12.61 0.18 -10.05
CA MET A 1 13.40 0.35 -8.81
C MET A 1 12.44 0.20 -7.63
N PRO A 2 12.67 -0.74 -6.71
CA PRO A 2 11.67 -1.04 -5.68
C PRO A 2 11.51 0.09 -4.65
N PHE A 3 10.35 0.11 -4.01
CA PHE A 3 10.03 0.91 -2.84
C PHE A 3 10.15 0.06 -1.58
N GLU A 4 10.83 0.57 -0.56
CA GLU A 4 10.82 0.02 0.79
C GLU A 4 9.85 0.83 1.65
N ILE A 5 8.88 0.15 2.25
CA ILE A 5 7.86 0.71 3.14
C ILE A 5 8.11 0.16 4.53
N ARG A 6 8.20 1.04 5.53
CA ARG A 6 8.43 0.64 6.92
C ARG A 6 7.84 1.64 7.92
N PRO A 7 7.60 1.24 9.17
CA PRO A 7 7.30 2.17 10.25
C PRO A 7 8.46 3.18 10.41
N THR A 8 8.13 4.45 10.65
CA THR A 8 9.14 5.50 10.92
C THR A 8 9.84 5.24 12.26
N SER A 9 9.09 4.70 13.24
CA SER A 9 9.62 4.24 14.52
C SER A 9 9.26 2.76 14.69
N PRO A 10 10.22 1.88 15.02
CA PRO A 10 9.90 0.48 15.30
C PRO A 10 8.98 0.39 16.52
N ALA A 11 7.95 -0.45 16.41
CA ALA A 11 7.00 -0.68 17.50
C ALA A 11 7.69 -1.43 18.65
N GLY A 12 8.23 -0.69 19.62
CA GLY A 12 8.75 -1.22 20.88
C GLY A 12 10.03 -2.06 20.78
N THR A 13 10.70 -2.23 21.92
CA THR A 13 11.89 -3.07 22.05
C THR A 13 11.51 -4.55 21.99
N GLY A 14 11.63 -5.20 20.83
CA GLY A 14 11.63 -6.66 20.73
C GLY A 14 11.04 -7.28 19.46
N GLU A 15 10.25 -6.54 18.67
CA GLU A 15 9.74 -7.02 17.38
C GLU A 15 10.53 -6.40 16.23
N ASP A 16 10.93 -7.24 15.26
CA ASP A 16 11.51 -6.74 14.01
C ASP A 16 10.46 -5.87 13.30
N PRO A 17 10.82 -4.63 12.89
CA PRO A 17 9.87 -3.77 12.21
C PRO A 17 9.39 -4.46 10.93
N ARG A 18 8.06 -4.50 10.74
CA ARG A 18 7.48 -5.02 9.50
C ARG A 18 7.93 -4.13 8.35
N ILE A 19 8.62 -4.71 7.36
CA ILE A 19 9.09 -4.01 6.17
C ILE A 19 8.43 -4.67 4.97
N SER A 20 7.92 -3.87 4.04
CA SER A 20 7.44 -4.34 2.75
C SER A 20 8.29 -3.75 1.64
N VAL A 21 8.80 -4.60 0.74
CA VAL A 21 9.54 -4.16 -0.45
C VAL A 21 8.67 -4.48 -1.68
N LEU A 22 8.34 -3.45 -2.45
CA LEU A 22 7.42 -3.54 -3.58
C LEU A 22 8.11 -3.09 -4.87
N ALA A 23 7.81 -3.74 -5.98
CA ALA A 23 8.20 -3.23 -7.29
C ALA A 23 7.39 -1.97 -7.64
N ASP A 24 7.84 -1.21 -8.66
CA ASP A 24 7.14 0.01 -9.10
C ASP A 24 5.65 -0.28 -9.44
N GLU A 25 5.39 -1.40 -10.12
CA GLU A 25 4.04 -1.80 -10.52
C GLU A 25 3.15 -2.18 -9.33
N ASP A 26 3.70 -2.90 -8.35
CA ASP A 26 2.96 -3.27 -7.13
C ASP A 26 2.64 -2.02 -6.31
N TRP A 27 3.60 -1.11 -6.17
CA TRP A 27 3.41 0.13 -5.43
C TRP A 27 2.37 1.02 -6.11
N ALA A 28 2.43 1.16 -7.45
CA ALA A 28 1.42 1.86 -8.22
C ALA A 28 0.03 1.23 -8.04
N GLY A 29 -0.07 -0.10 -8.00
CA GLY A 29 -1.29 -0.83 -7.73
C GLY A 29 -1.86 -0.53 -6.33
N VAL A 30 -1.02 -0.56 -5.30
CA VAL A 30 -1.42 -0.22 -3.92
C VAL A 30 -1.91 1.23 -3.81
N LEU A 31 -1.23 2.17 -4.46
CA LEU A 31 -1.64 3.58 -4.48
C LEU A 31 -2.97 3.81 -5.23
N ALA A 32 -3.14 3.14 -6.37
CA ALA A 32 -4.39 3.20 -7.14
C ALA A 32 -5.57 2.63 -6.33
N LEU A 33 -5.32 1.54 -5.60
CA LEU A 33 -6.29 0.94 -4.70
C LEU A 33 -6.67 1.90 -3.56
N ALA A 34 -5.68 2.46 -2.85
CA ALA A 34 -5.93 3.43 -1.78
C ALA A 34 -6.75 4.64 -2.28
N ARG A 35 -6.46 5.13 -3.48
CA ARG A 35 -7.20 6.22 -4.13
C ARG A 35 -8.66 5.90 -4.39
N ARG A 36 -8.96 4.70 -4.88
CA ARG A 36 -10.34 4.24 -5.08
C ARG A 36 -11.14 4.24 -3.76
N HIS A 37 -10.46 4.03 -2.64
CA HIS A 37 -11.05 3.98 -1.30
C HIS A 37 -10.86 5.27 -0.48
N GLY A 38 -10.63 6.40 -1.15
CA GLY A 38 -10.72 7.74 -0.55
C GLY A 38 -9.42 8.31 0.00
N PHE A 39 -8.29 7.63 -0.14
CA PHE A 39 -6.98 8.18 0.16
C PHE A 39 -6.30 8.67 -1.13
N ASP A 40 -6.25 9.98 -1.37
CA ASP A 40 -5.57 10.53 -2.55
C ASP A 40 -4.06 10.63 -2.32
N PRO A 41 -3.21 9.81 -2.98
CA PRO A 41 -1.76 9.88 -2.80
C PRO A 41 -1.12 11.06 -3.56
N HIS A 42 -1.88 11.79 -4.37
CA HIS A 42 -1.39 12.93 -5.14
C HIS A 42 -1.49 14.24 -4.35
N GLY A 43 -0.93 15.33 -4.90
CA GLY A 43 -0.98 16.64 -4.27
C GLY A 43 -0.06 16.72 -3.05
N GLU A 44 -0.63 16.78 -1.85
CA GLU A 44 0.15 16.98 -0.62
C GLU A 44 1.06 15.79 -0.27
N TYR A 45 0.68 14.57 -0.66
CA TYR A 45 1.45 13.35 -0.37
C TYR A 45 2.31 12.86 -1.53
N GLU A 46 2.23 13.50 -2.71
CA GLU A 46 2.85 12.97 -3.93
C GLU A 46 4.37 12.80 -3.79
N GLY A 47 5.06 13.84 -3.32
CA GLY A 47 6.52 13.77 -3.08
C GLY A 47 6.91 12.84 -1.94
N LEU A 48 5.97 12.49 -1.05
CA LEU A 48 6.21 11.58 0.07
C LEU A 48 5.99 10.11 -0.33
N MET A 49 5.00 9.85 -1.19
CA MET A 49 4.64 8.51 -1.67
C MET A 49 5.42 8.10 -2.91
N LEU A 50 5.94 9.06 -3.67
CA LEU A 50 6.72 8.84 -4.89
C LEU A 50 8.08 9.56 -4.82
N PRO A 51 8.91 9.30 -3.78
CA PRO A 51 10.23 9.92 -3.68
C PRO A 51 11.13 9.57 -4.86
N ALA A 52 12.10 10.44 -5.17
CA ALA A 52 13.09 10.14 -6.19
C ALA A 52 14.02 8.99 -5.75
N PRO A 53 14.71 8.29 -6.67
CA PRO A 53 15.64 7.23 -6.32
C PRO A 53 16.70 7.71 -5.30
N GLY A 54 16.80 7.02 -4.17
CA GLY A 54 17.68 7.37 -3.06
C GLY A 54 17.07 8.33 -2.03
N GLU A 55 15.85 8.80 -2.26
CA GLU A 55 15.11 9.64 -1.34
C GLU A 55 14.07 8.85 -0.55
N SER A 56 13.66 9.46 0.56
CA SER A 56 12.64 8.93 1.46
C SER A 56 11.60 10.01 1.73
N GLY A 57 10.32 9.61 1.70
CA GLY A 57 9.20 10.40 2.18
C GLY A 57 8.61 9.79 3.44
N THR A 58 8.19 10.63 4.38
CA THR A 58 7.51 10.18 5.60
C THR A 58 6.07 10.66 5.60
N LEU A 59 5.14 9.73 5.81
CA LEU A 59 3.74 10.05 6.08
C LEU A 59 3.54 10.12 7.60
N GLU A 60 3.04 11.27 8.03
CA GLU A 60 2.62 11.48 9.41
C GLU A 60 1.47 10.55 9.79
N ILE A 61 1.29 10.33 11.10
CA ILE A 61 0.36 9.34 11.66
C ILE A 61 -1.05 9.47 11.06
N ALA A 62 -1.58 10.69 10.94
CA ALA A 62 -2.94 10.90 10.42
C ALA A 62 -3.09 10.47 8.94
N ALA A 63 -2.11 10.80 8.09
CA ALA A 63 -2.11 10.40 6.68
C ALA A 63 -1.90 8.88 6.54
N SER A 64 -1.00 8.32 7.36
CA SER A 64 -0.76 6.89 7.44
C SER A 64 -2.02 6.10 7.83
N GLN A 65 -2.77 6.59 8.83
CA GLN A 65 -4.06 6.01 9.21
C GLN A 65 -5.09 6.10 8.08
N GLY A 66 -5.12 7.22 7.33
CA GLY A 66 -5.97 7.35 6.13
C GLY A 66 -5.67 6.28 5.09
N LEU A 67 -4.39 6.01 4.82
CA LEU A 67 -3.96 4.94 3.93
C LEU A 67 -4.38 3.55 4.46
N ALA A 68 -4.18 3.30 5.75
CA ALA A 68 -4.55 2.03 6.39
C ALA A 68 -6.06 1.73 6.27
N VAL A 69 -6.90 2.75 6.47
CA VAL A 69 -8.36 2.64 6.32
C VAL A 69 -8.72 2.33 4.87
N ALA A 70 -8.17 3.07 3.91
CA ALA A 70 -8.46 2.86 2.50
C ALA A 70 -8.09 1.43 2.03
N LEU A 71 -6.93 0.93 2.44
CA LEU A 71 -6.49 -0.44 2.11
C LEU A 71 -7.33 -1.51 2.84
N SER A 72 -7.78 -1.24 4.08
CA SER A 72 -8.65 -2.15 4.81
C SER A 72 -10.03 -2.27 4.17
N GLU A 73 -10.61 -1.15 3.73
CA GLU A 73 -11.88 -1.14 3.00
C GLU A 73 -11.76 -1.86 1.65
N ALA A 74 -10.65 -1.69 0.94
CA ALA A 74 -10.36 -2.43 -0.28
C ALA A 74 -10.31 -3.95 -0.08
N LEU A 75 -9.59 -4.40 0.95
CA LEU A 75 -9.51 -5.82 1.31
C LEU A 75 -10.88 -6.40 1.72
N ARG A 76 -11.72 -5.59 2.37
CA ARG A 76 -13.07 -5.97 2.77
C ARG A 76 -13.99 -6.16 1.57
N GLU A 77 -13.96 -5.23 0.60
CA GLU A 77 -14.71 -5.34 -0.65
C GLU A 77 -14.31 -6.63 -1.40
N GLU A 78 -13.01 -6.93 -1.46
CA GLU A 78 -12.53 -8.15 -2.11
C GLU A 78 -12.99 -9.43 -1.40
N THR A 79 -12.88 -9.46 -0.06
CA THR A 79 -13.32 -10.63 0.73
C THR A 79 -14.82 -10.86 0.55
N ALA A 80 -15.62 -9.80 0.54
CA ALA A 80 -17.06 -9.87 0.34
C ALA A 80 -17.44 -10.29 -1.09
N ALA A 81 -16.64 -9.93 -2.10
CA ALA A 81 -16.82 -10.36 -3.48
C ALA A 81 -16.46 -11.85 -3.66
N HIS A 82 -15.42 -12.34 -2.99
CA HIS A 82 -15.02 -13.75 -3.01
C HIS A 82 -16.00 -14.68 -2.29
N ASP A 83 -16.59 -14.23 -1.17
CA ASP A 83 -17.64 -14.98 -0.48
C ASP A 83 -18.95 -15.12 -1.31
N ALA A 84 -19.05 -14.39 -2.43
CA ALA A 84 -20.18 -14.45 -3.36
C ALA A 84 -20.01 -15.43 -4.54
N GLY A 85 -18.84 -16.06 -4.73
CA GLY A 85 -18.67 -17.10 -5.76
C GLY A 85 -17.23 -17.50 -6.10
N GLU A 86 -16.93 -18.79 -5.90
CA GLU A 86 -15.94 -19.69 -6.57
C GLU A 86 -14.44 -19.31 -6.64
N GLU A 87 -13.65 -20.15 -5.96
CA GLU A 87 -12.31 -20.72 -6.27
C GLU A 87 -11.26 -19.89 -7.04
N ASP A 88 -10.26 -19.42 -6.26
CA ASP A 88 -8.81 -19.65 -6.42
C ASP A 88 -8.23 -19.55 -7.85
N GLU A 89 -7.74 -18.36 -8.22
CA GLU A 89 -6.50 -18.09 -9.01
C GLU A 89 -6.47 -16.61 -9.44
N GLY A 90 -5.73 -15.76 -8.72
CA GLY A 90 -5.29 -14.41 -9.16
C GLY A 90 -6.30 -13.55 -9.92
N ILE A 91 -7.15 -12.81 -9.19
CA ILE A 91 -8.29 -12.08 -9.78
C ILE A 91 -7.94 -10.63 -10.09
N SER A 92 -8.46 -10.15 -11.23
CA SER A 92 -8.22 -8.81 -11.79
C SER A 92 -9.28 -7.82 -11.28
N VAL A 93 -8.87 -6.65 -10.78
CA VAL A 93 -9.77 -5.69 -10.10
C VAL A 93 -10.16 -4.53 -11.01
N GLY A 94 -11.41 -4.46 -11.46
CA GLY A 94 -11.98 -3.31 -12.17
C GLY A 94 -13.46 -3.54 -12.53
N PRO A 95 -14.27 -2.49 -12.77
CA PRO A 95 -15.55 -2.69 -13.48
C PRO A 95 -15.28 -3.47 -14.77
N ALA A 96 -16.24 -4.26 -15.25
CA ALA A 96 -16.06 -5.14 -16.42
C ALA A 96 -15.56 -4.44 -17.70
N ASP A 97 -15.60 -3.10 -17.73
CA ASP A 97 -15.17 -2.22 -18.82
C ASP A 97 -13.77 -1.56 -18.63
N GLU A 98 -13.06 -1.81 -17.52
CA GLU A 98 -11.71 -1.29 -17.30
C GLU A 98 -10.67 -2.44 -17.17
N PRO A 99 -9.45 -2.26 -17.70
CA PRO A 99 -8.39 -3.27 -17.53
C PRO A 99 -8.12 -3.46 -16.04
N GLY A 100 -8.47 -4.63 -15.52
CA GLY A 100 -8.42 -4.90 -14.09
C GLY A 100 -7.02 -4.63 -13.52
N LEU A 101 -6.98 -3.77 -12.50
CA LEU A 101 -5.82 -3.53 -11.67
C LEU A 101 -5.40 -4.86 -11.04
N ARG A 102 -4.23 -5.37 -11.42
CA ARG A 102 -3.63 -6.53 -10.76
C ARG A 102 -2.88 -6.03 -9.55
N VAL A 103 -3.42 -6.29 -8.37
CA VAL A 103 -2.78 -5.97 -7.10
C VAL A 103 -2.53 -7.27 -6.36
N ASP A 104 -1.29 -7.47 -5.90
CA ASP A 104 -0.99 -8.54 -4.96
C ASP A 104 -1.55 -8.17 -3.59
N TRP A 105 -2.64 -8.84 -3.20
CA TRP A 105 -3.35 -8.58 -1.94
C TRP A 105 -2.48 -8.78 -0.70
N ALA A 106 -1.47 -9.66 -0.74
CA ALA A 106 -0.56 -9.83 0.38
C ALA A 106 0.31 -8.58 0.57
N LYS A 107 0.72 -7.92 -0.54
CA LYS A 107 1.48 -6.66 -0.50
C LYS A 107 0.61 -5.51 -0.02
N ALA A 108 -0.62 -5.38 -0.52
CA ALA A 108 -1.56 -4.36 -0.08
C ALA A 108 -1.86 -4.48 1.43
N ARG A 109 -2.07 -5.72 1.91
CA ARG A 109 -2.23 -6.01 3.34
C ARG A 109 -1.00 -5.63 4.15
N GLY A 110 0.20 -6.03 3.71
CA GLY A 110 1.45 -5.69 4.40
C GLY A 110 1.65 -4.17 4.56
N VAL A 111 1.35 -3.40 3.51
CA VAL A 111 1.39 -1.92 3.58
C VAL A 111 0.33 -1.39 4.54
N GLY A 112 -0.90 -1.91 4.50
CA GLY A 112 -1.98 -1.50 5.41
C GLY A 112 -1.62 -1.71 6.88
N GLU A 113 -1.04 -2.86 7.21
CA GLU A 113 -0.59 -3.18 8.58
C GLU A 113 0.56 -2.27 9.04
N ILE A 114 1.50 -1.93 8.15
CA ILE A 114 2.55 -0.96 8.44
C ILE A 114 1.94 0.42 8.71
N ALA A 115 0.99 0.84 7.87
CA ALA A 115 0.35 2.14 7.98
C ALA A 115 -0.51 2.27 9.25
N GLU A 116 -1.14 1.18 9.70
CA GLU A 116 -1.90 1.13 10.95
C GLU A 116 -1.00 1.33 12.19
N SER A 117 0.26 0.91 12.11
CA SER A 117 1.19 0.94 13.25
C SER A 117 1.66 2.34 13.67
N GLY A 118 1.48 3.36 12.83
CA GLY A 118 1.90 4.74 13.10
C GLY A 118 2.33 5.47 11.85
N SER A 119 3.26 6.42 11.99
CA SER A 119 3.87 7.08 10.82
C SER A 119 4.71 6.08 10.02
N LEU A 120 4.67 6.18 8.70
CA LEU A 120 5.43 5.30 7.81
C LEU A 120 6.44 6.10 6.99
N THR A 121 7.53 5.43 6.62
CA THR A 121 8.52 5.93 5.66
C THR A 121 8.44 5.09 4.40
N VAL A 122 8.36 5.77 3.26
CA VAL A 122 8.50 5.23 1.92
C VAL A 122 9.87 5.63 1.41
N THR A 123 10.72 4.67 1.05
CA THR A 123 12.04 4.93 0.47
C THR A 123 12.09 4.34 -0.93
N ARG A 124 12.53 5.12 -1.92
CA ARG A 124 12.80 4.58 -3.24
C ARG A 124 14.24 4.11 -3.30
N LEU A 125 14.44 2.80 -3.41
CA LEU A 125 15.76 2.21 -3.36
C LEU A 125 16.56 2.56 -4.62
N THR A 126 17.83 2.93 -4.43
CA THR A 126 18.81 2.95 -5.52
C THR A 126 19.26 1.53 -5.76
N GLY A 127 19.04 1.02 -6.98
CA GLY A 127 19.58 -0.26 -7.43
C GLY A 127 21.12 -0.29 -7.36
N PRO A 128 21.71 -1.49 -7.49
CA PRO A 128 23.16 -1.69 -7.44
C PRO A 128 23.91 -0.96 -8.57
#